data_AF-A0A2E5Y2X1-F1
#
_entry.id   AF-A0A2E5Y2X1-F1
#
_cell.length_a   1.000
_cell.length_b   1.000
_cell.length_c   1.000
_cell.angle_alpha   90.00
_cell.angle_beta   90.00
_cell.angle_gamma   90.00
#
_symmetry.space_group_name_H-M   'P 1'
#
loop_
_entity.id
_entity.type
_entity.pdbx_description
1 polymer ?
#
loop_
_entity_poly.entity_id
_entity_poly.type
_entity_poly.pdbx_seq_one_letter_code
_entity_poly.pdbx_strand_id
1 'polypeptide(L)'
;MSDGSVNVESRTSSQDKRWTIMAALLGTNTAVMLFQGIEQEANPSPIREVALTIIAATLPFQAIYFLIYTFMLENNGKLSPHMVKKLTIASNICQMFAYVSLLGVAMMWYNLSIYVGVAFLVSTAFAMILVRYAMTTDEESRDEMMATANEQGS
;
A
#
# COMPACT_ATOMS: atom_id res chain seq x y z
N MET A 1 28.73 26.65 -6.53
CA MET A 1 27.88 25.75 -7.33
C MET A 1 27.00 25.00 -6.35
N SER A 2 25.69 24.99 -6.58
CA SER A 2 24.67 24.71 -5.56
C SER A 2 24.36 23.23 -5.42
N ASP A 3 25.06 22.53 -4.53
CA ASP A 3 24.76 21.15 -4.08
C ASP A 3 23.58 21.10 -3.08
N GLY A 4 22.47 21.75 -3.43
CA GLY A 4 21.36 22.00 -2.51
C GLY A 4 19.97 21.72 -3.04
N SER A 5 19.81 21.11 -4.23
CA SER A 5 18.50 20.67 -4.71
C SER A 5 18.08 19.40 -3.96
N VAL A 6 17.79 19.56 -2.67
CA VAL A 6 17.05 18.57 -1.90
C VAL A 6 15.83 18.17 -2.71
N ASN A 7 15.73 16.87 -2.98
CA ASN A 7 14.76 16.19 -3.80
C ASN A 7 13.34 16.23 -3.18
N VAL A 8 12.81 17.44 -2.96
CA VAL A 8 11.51 17.69 -2.33
C VAL A 8 10.39 17.09 -3.18
N GLU A 9 10.50 17.20 -4.50
CA GLU A 9 9.51 16.70 -5.47
C GLU A 9 9.41 15.17 -5.50
N SER A 10 10.51 14.43 -5.30
CA SER A 10 10.42 12.97 -5.22
C SER A 10 9.77 12.50 -3.92
N ARG A 11 9.99 13.24 -2.81
CA ARG A 11 9.43 12.89 -1.51
C ARG A 11 7.92 13.10 -1.52
N THR A 12 7.44 14.23 -2.04
CA THR A 12 6.00 14.50 -2.24
C THR A 12 5.38 13.46 -3.17
N SER A 13 5.96 13.23 -4.35
CA SER A 13 5.48 12.21 -5.31
C SER A 13 5.37 10.80 -4.73
N SER A 14 6.38 10.37 -3.95
CA SER A 14 6.35 9.05 -3.31
C SER A 14 5.32 8.95 -2.18
N GLN A 15 5.04 10.06 -1.50
CA GLN A 15 4.04 10.14 -0.45
C GLN A 15 2.62 10.16 -1.05
N ASP A 16 2.43 10.88 -2.15
CA ASP A 16 1.16 10.96 -2.89
C ASP A 16 0.75 9.59 -3.44
N LYS A 17 1.70 8.83 -4.01
CA LYS A 17 1.45 7.46 -4.49
C LYS A 17 1.01 6.53 -3.36
N ARG A 18 1.65 6.62 -2.18
CA ARG A 18 1.27 5.80 -1.00
C ARG A 18 -0.11 6.19 -0.48
N TRP A 19 -0.43 7.49 -0.49
CA TRP A 19 -1.71 8.01 -0.08
C TRP A 19 -2.85 7.51 -0.97
N THR A 20 -2.70 7.56 -2.30
CA THR A 20 -3.74 7.08 -3.23
C THR A 20 -4.06 5.60 -2.98
N ILE A 21 -3.05 4.77 -2.73
CA ILE A 21 -3.25 3.34 -2.42
C ILE A 21 -4.03 3.18 -1.11
N MET A 22 -3.66 3.92 -0.07
CA MET A 22 -4.32 3.84 1.23
C MET A 22 -5.76 4.35 1.20
N ALA A 23 -6.04 5.40 0.43
CA ALA A 23 -7.40 5.90 0.22
C ALA A 23 -8.27 4.87 -0.52
N ALA A 24 -7.72 4.21 -1.55
CA ALA A 24 -8.42 3.13 -2.25
C ALA A 24 -8.70 1.93 -1.33
N LEU A 25 -7.74 1.55 -0.46
CA LEU A 25 -7.94 0.49 0.52
C LEU A 25 -9.01 0.83 1.55
N LEU A 26 -8.99 2.05 2.11
CA LEU A 26 -10.00 2.52 3.05
C LEU A 26 -11.39 2.48 2.40
N GLY A 27 -11.53 3.03 1.19
CA GLY A 27 -12.78 3.02 0.45
C GLY A 27 -13.29 1.60 0.17
N THR A 28 -12.41 0.69 -0.22
CA THR A 28 -12.76 -0.72 -0.47
C THR A 28 -13.24 -1.41 0.81
N ASN A 29 -12.51 -1.27 1.91
CA ASN A 29 -12.87 -1.87 3.20
C ASN A 29 -14.19 -1.32 3.74
N THR A 30 -14.41 -0.01 3.64
CA THR A 30 -15.69 0.61 4.02
C THR A 30 -16.82 0.12 3.14
N ALA A 31 -16.63 0.02 1.82
CA ALA A 31 -17.64 -0.52 0.91
C ALA A 31 -17.98 -1.98 1.25
N VAL A 32 -16.98 -2.83 1.48
CA VAL A 32 -17.19 -4.23 1.88
C VAL A 32 -18.00 -4.31 3.17
N MET A 33 -17.65 -3.52 4.20
CA MET A 33 -18.41 -3.49 5.46
C MET A 33 -19.84 -3.00 5.26
N LEU A 34 -20.09 -2.02 4.40
CA LEU A 34 -21.43 -1.52 4.11
C LEU A 34 -22.29 -2.57 3.39
N PHE A 35 -21.78 -3.16 2.30
CA PHE A 35 -22.52 -4.18 1.57
C PHE A 35 -22.78 -5.41 2.44
N GLN A 36 -21.79 -5.81 3.23
CA GLN A 36 -21.93 -6.96 4.13
C GLN A 36 -22.81 -6.67 5.34
N GLY A 37 -22.87 -5.43 5.81
CA GLY A 37 -23.84 -5.02 6.83
C GLY A 37 -25.28 -5.02 6.33
N ILE A 38 -25.49 -4.73 5.04
CA ILE A 38 -26.81 -4.80 4.40
C ILE A 38 -27.20 -6.24 4.05
N GLU A 39 -26.24 -7.07 3.64
CA GLU A 39 -26.44 -8.51 3.42
C GLU A 39 -26.56 -9.26 4.76
N GLN A 40 -27.72 -9.11 5.39
CA GLN A 40 -28.05 -9.81 6.61
C GLN A 40 -28.35 -11.29 6.30
N GLU A 41 -27.31 -12.13 6.33
CA GLU A 41 -27.45 -13.59 6.23
C GLU A 41 -28.02 -14.16 7.53
N ALA A 42 -28.95 -15.11 7.40
CA ALA A 42 -29.52 -15.83 8.54
C ALA A 42 -28.54 -16.84 9.17
N ASN A 43 -27.55 -17.32 8.41
CA ASN A 43 -26.51 -18.26 8.87
C ASN A 43 -25.15 -17.82 8.30
N PRO A 44 -24.40 -16.95 8.99
CA PRO A 44 -23.13 -16.46 8.50
C PRO A 44 -22.08 -17.58 8.46
N SER A 45 -21.26 -17.60 7.41
CA SER A 45 -20.12 -18.52 7.36
C SER A 45 -19.01 -18.06 8.32
N PRO A 46 -18.29 -18.98 8.99
CA PRO A 46 -17.21 -18.60 9.90
C PRO A 46 -16.06 -17.87 9.19
N ILE A 47 -15.83 -18.16 7.91
CA ILE A 47 -14.80 -17.48 7.09
C ILE A 47 -15.18 -16.01 6.89
N ARG A 48 -16.46 -15.73 6.65
CA ARG A 48 -16.98 -14.36 6.50
C ARG A 48 -16.79 -13.56 7.79
N GLU A 49 -17.12 -14.13 8.95
CA GLU A 49 -16.97 -13.42 10.22
C GLU A 49 -15.51 -13.08 10.53
N VAL A 50 -14.60 -14.01 10.29
CA VAL A 50 -13.15 -13.76 10.45
C VAL A 50 -12.67 -12.68 9.49
N ALA A 51 -13.08 -12.75 8.22
CA ALA A 51 -12.73 -11.75 7.21
C ALA A 51 -13.23 -10.35 7.59
N LEU A 52 -14.49 -10.22 7.98
CA LEU A 52 -15.09 -8.96 8.41
C LEU A 52 -14.45 -8.44 9.69
N THR A 53 -14.08 -9.31 10.64
CA THR A 53 -13.39 -8.92 11.86
C THR A 53 -12.01 -8.33 11.56
N ILE A 54 -11.26 -8.94 10.63
CA ILE A 54 -9.96 -8.40 10.19
C ILE A 54 -10.13 -7.02 9.55
N ILE A 55 -11.11 -6.86 8.67
CA ILE A 55 -11.41 -5.58 8.01
C ILE A 55 -11.82 -4.54 9.07
N ALA A 56 -12.75 -4.87 9.96
CA ALA A 56 -13.22 -3.98 11.02
C ALA A 56 -12.09 -3.54 11.97
N ALA A 57 -11.20 -4.46 12.35
CA ALA A 57 -10.07 -4.17 13.23
C ALA A 57 -9.02 -3.25 12.57
N THR A 58 -8.90 -3.27 11.24
CA THR A 58 -7.89 -2.51 10.49
C THR A 58 -8.38 -1.13 10.04
N LEU A 59 -9.70 -0.91 9.93
CA LEU A 59 -10.32 0.37 9.56
C LEU A 59 -9.85 1.56 10.43
N PRO A 60 -9.79 1.47 11.77
CA PRO A 60 -9.31 2.58 12.60
C PRO A 60 -7.87 2.98 12.25
N PHE A 61 -6.99 2.02 11.94
CA PHE A 61 -5.62 2.31 11.56
C PHE A 61 -5.54 3.03 10.20
N GLN A 62 -6.39 2.67 9.24
CA GLN A 62 -6.50 3.35 7.96
C GLN A 62 -7.00 4.79 8.12
N ALA A 63 -8.00 5.01 8.99
CA ALA A 63 -8.51 6.35 9.29
C ALA A 63 -7.44 7.23 9.96
N ILE A 64 -6.72 6.71 10.95
CA ILE A 64 -5.63 7.43 11.61
C ILE A 64 -4.48 7.73 10.64
N TYR A 65 -4.13 6.80 9.74
CA TYR A 65 -3.15 7.06 8.68
C TYR A 65 -3.57 8.26 7.83
N PHE A 66 -4.83 8.30 7.40
CA PHE A 66 -5.38 9.40 6.61
C PHE A 66 -5.35 10.74 7.36
N LEU A 67 -5.68 10.74 8.66
CA LEU A 67 -5.60 11.93 9.50
C LEU A 67 -4.15 12.43 9.66
N ILE A 68 -3.20 11.54 9.95
CA ILE A 68 -1.78 11.89 10.05
C ILE A 68 -1.29 12.49 8.73
N TYR A 69 -1.63 11.87 7.61
CA TYR A 69 -1.26 12.35 6.29
C TYR A 69 -1.82 13.74 6.00
N THR A 70 -3.12 13.94 6.22
CA THR A 70 -3.80 15.23 5.99
C THR A 70 -3.22 16.31 6.88
N PHE A 71 -2.97 16.00 8.15
CA PHE A 71 -2.31 16.92 9.09
C PHE A 71 -0.91 17.31 8.64
N MET A 72 -0.11 16.35 8.15
CA MET A 72 1.22 16.64 7.60
C MET A 72 1.16 17.49 6.33
N LEU A 73 0.18 17.27 5.48
CA LEU A 73 -0.04 18.03 4.26
C LEU A 73 -0.46 19.47 4.56
N GLU A 74 -1.41 19.66 5.48
CA GLU A 74 -1.92 20.97 5.89
C GLU A 74 -0.86 21.82 6.62
N ASN A 75 0.03 21.16 7.36
CA ASN A 75 1.11 21.81 8.12
C ASN A 75 2.47 21.70 7.44
N ASN A 76 2.49 21.44 6.12
CA ASN A 76 3.73 21.31 5.37
C ASN A 76 4.58 22.59 5.49
N GLY A 77 5.86 22.44 5.84
CA GLY A 77 6.78 23.55 6.10
C GLY A 77 6.65 24.25 7.46
N LYS A 78 5.59 23.98 8.25
CA LYS A 78 5.40 24.55 9.61
C LYS A 78 5.81 23.60 10.74
N LEU A 79 5.90 22.31 10.44
CA LEU A 79 6.26 21.26 11.39
C LEU A 79 7.77 21.18 11.61
N SER A 80 8.20 21.04 12.86
CA SER A 80 9.59 20.73 13.20
C SER A 80 10.01 19.38 12.58
N PRO A 81 11.26 19.23 12.10
CA PRO A 81 11.77 17.96 11.56
C PRO A 81 11.59 16.77 12.51
N HIS A 82 11.66 17.01 13.82
CA HIS A 82 11.45 15.98 14.83
C HIS A 82 9.99 15.49 14.90
N MET A 83 9.01 16.39 14.72
CA MET A 83 7.59 16.03 14.68
C MET A 83 7.26 15.24 13.41
N VAL A 84 7.77 15.69 12.25
CA VAL A 84 7.63 14.97 10.97
C VAL A 84 8.13 13.53 11.10
N LYS A 85 9.30 13.32 11.71
CA LYS A 85 9.85 11.98 11.94
C LYS A 85 8.94 11.10 12.80
N LYS A 86 8.41 11.64 13.90
CA LYS A 86 7.48 10.91 14.78
C LYS A 86 6.18 10.54 14.07
N LEU A 87 5.59 11.47 13.32
CA LEU A 87 4.37 11.23 12.56
C LEU A 87 4.59 10.22 11.42
N THR A 88 5.77 10.25 10.78
CA THR A 88 6.13 9.27 9.74
C THR A 88 6.27 7.85 10.31
N ILE A 89 6.84 7.71 11.52
CA ILE A 89 6.92 6.40 12.19
C ILE A 89 5.51 5.90 12.53
N ALA A 90 4.67 6.78 13.08
CA ALA A 90 3.28 6.44 13.40
C ALA A 90 2.49 6.04 12.13
N SER A 91 2.62 6.78 11.03
CA SER A 91 1.95 6.47 9.78
C SER A 91 2.46 5.17 9.17
N ASN A 92 3.76 4.87 9.23
CA ASN A 92 4.28 3.58 8.76
C ASN A 92 3.72 2.39 9.54
N ILE A 93 3.53 2.52 10.86
CA ILE A 93 2.91 1.46 11.68
C ILE A 93 1.44 1.28 11.27
N CYS A 94 0.69 2.38 11.13
CA CYS A 94 -0.69 2.32 10.63
C CYS A 94 -0.77 1.68 9.24
N GLN A 95 0.20 2.00 8.37
CA GLN A 95 0.30 1.45 7.02
C GLN A 95 0.49 -0.07 7.03
N MET A 96 1.27 -0.59 7.96
CA MET A 96 1.46 -2.04 8.13
C MET A 96 0.14 -2.75 8.46
N PHE A 97 -0.61 -2.24 9.46
CA PHE A 97 -1.92 -2.80 9.80
C PHE A 97 -2.95 -2.61 8.69
N ALA A 98 -2.89 -1.49 7.95
CA ALA A 98 -3.74 -1.26 6.79
C ALA A 98 -3.54 -2.32 5.71
N TYR A 99 -2.31 -2.81 5.49
CA TYR A 99 -2.07 -3.88 4.53
C TYR A 99 -2.54 -5.26 5.00
N VAL A 100 -2.62 -5.50 6.32
CA VAL A 100 -3.23 -6.73 6.85
C VAL A 100 -4.69 -6.87 6.40
N SER A 101 -5.40 -5.75 6.20
CA SER A 101 -6.78 -5.76 5.71
C SER A 101 -6.98 -6.46 4.35
N LEU A 102 -5.93 -6.51 3.51
CA LEU A 102 -5.96 -7.23 2.23
C LEU A 102 -6.22 -8.73 2.42
N LEU A 103 -5.78 -9.31 3.55
CA LEU A 103 -6.07 -10.71 3.87
C LEU A 103 -7.57 -10.90 4.12
N GLY A 104 -8.21 -9.98 4.84
CA GLY A 104 -9.65 -10.00 5.06
C GLY A 104 -10.42 -9.88 3.75
N VAL A 105 -10.02 -8.96 2.87
CA VAL A 105 -10.65 -8.82 1.53
C VAL A 105 -10.46 -10.07 0.68
N ALA A 106 -9.27 -10.66 0.67
CA ALA A 106 -9.00 -11.90 -0.08
C ALA A 106 -9.84 -13.08 0.45
N MET A 107 -9.93 -13.25 1.78
CA MET A 107 -10.80 -14.25 2.39
C MET A 107 -12.26 -14.03 2.04
N MET A 108 -12.70 -12.76 2.02
CA MET A 108 -14.06 -12.40 1.66
C MET A 108 -14.39 -12.76 0.21
N TRP A 109 -13.51 -12.44 -0.74
CA TRP A 109 -13.69 -12.82 -2.15
C TRP A 109 -13.64 -14.32 -2.38
N TYR A 110 -12.80 -15.04 -1.63
CA TYR A 110 -12.78 -16.50 -1.69
C TYR A 110 -14.09 -17.12 -1.20
N ASN A 111 -14.66 -16.57 -0.11
CA ASN A 111 -15.96 -17.00 0.41
C ASN A 111 -17.11 -16.68 -0.56
N LEU A 112 -17.02 -15.56 -1.31
CA LEU A 112 -18.02 -15.19 -2.32
C LEU A 112 -17.99 -16.12 -3.54
N SER A 113 -16.80 -16.37 -4.08
CA SER A 113 -16.61 -17.30 -5.21
C SER A 113 -15.17 -17.79 -5.26
N ILE A 114 -15.00 -19.11 -5.23
CA ILE A 114 -13.69 -19.75 -5.33
C ILE A 114 -12.94 -19.33 -6.60
N TYR A 115 -13.65 -19.12 -7.72
CA TYR A 115 -13.05 -18.67 -8.98
C TYR A 115 -12.46 -17.26 -8.85
N VAL A 116 -13.18 -16.35 -8.19
CA VAL A 116 -12.71 -14.97 -7.96
C VAL A 116 -11.49 -14.98 -7.04
N GLY A 117 -11.54 -15.74 -5.94
CA GLY A 117 -10.43 -15.87 -5.00
C GLY A 117 -9.15 -16.42 -5.66
N VAL A 118 -9.27 -17.50 -6.43
CA VAL A 118 -8.12 -18.11 -7.14
C VAL A 118 -7.57 -17.17 -8.21
N ALA A 119 -8.43 -16.53 -9.00
CA ALA A 119 -7.99 -15.57 -10.02
C ALA A 119 -7.22 -14.39 -9.40
N PHE A 120 -7.68 -13.88 -8.25
CA PHE A 120 -7.00 -12.81 -7.51
C PHE A 120 -5.60 -13.23 -7.03
N LEU A 121 -5.48 -14.42 -6.43
CA LEU A 121 -4.20 -14.93 -5.92
C LEU A 121 -3.20 -15.19 -7.07
N VAL A 122 -3.64 -15.82 -8.15
CA VAL A 122 -2.80 -16.08 -9.33
C VAL A 122 -2.35 -14.77 -9.96
N SER A 123 -3.25 -13.81 -10.13
CA SER A 123 -2.91 -12.49 -10.71
C SER A 123 -1.92 -11.73 -9.85
N THR A 124 -2.06 -11.80 -8.52
CA THR A 124 -1.13 -11.15 -7.58
C THR A 124 0.24 -11.80 -7.63
N ALA A 125 0.32 -13.14 -7.70
CA ALA A 125 1.59 -13.85 -7.86
C ALA A 125 2.29 -13.46 -9.18
N PHE A 126 1.56 -13.42 -10.29
CA PHE A 126 2.08 -12.96 -11.57
C PHE A 126 2.57 -11.52 -11.53
N ALA A 127 1.81 -10.60 -10.93
CA ALA A 127 2.21 -9.21 -10.77
C ALA A 127 3.50 -9.07 -9.96
N MET A 128 3.64 -9.83 -8.86
CA MET A 128 4.85 -9.84 -8.04
C MET A 128 6.07 -10.35 -8.82
N ILE A 129 5.90 -11.42 -9.62
CA ILE A 129 6.96 -11.94 -10.49
C ILE A 129 7.36 -10.88 -11.54
N LEU A 130 6.39 -10.23 -12.17
CA LEU A 130 6.64 -9.18 -13.16
C LEU A 130 7.40 -8.00 -12.57
N VAL A 131 7.02 -7.53 -11.37
CA VAL A 131 7.75 -6.45 -10.68
C VAL A 131 9.18 -6.87 -10.37
N ARG A 132 9.38 -8.10 -9.89
CA ARG A 132 10.73 -8.62 -9.62
C ARG A 132 11.57 -8.70 -10.89
N TYR A 133 11.01 -9.27 -11.95
CA TYR A 133 11.66 -9.38 -13.25
C TYR A 133 12.06 -7.99 -13.80
N ALA A 134 11.13 -7.03 -13.79
CA ALA A 134 11.39 -5.68 -14.28
C ALA A 134 12.51 -4.97 -13.51
N MET A 135 12.61 -5.16 -12.19
CA MET A 135 13.71 -4.58 -11.41
C MET A 135 15.05 -5.27 -11.66
N THR A 136 15.06 -6.59 -11.91
CA THR A 136 16.30 -7.31 -12.25
C THR A 136 16.82 -6.95 -13.65
N THR A 137 15.93 -6.72 -14.63
CA THR A 137 16.32 -6.28 -15.98
C THR A 137 16.99 -4.90 -15.97
N ASP A 138 16.58 -3.99 -15.08
CA ASP A 138 17.21 -2.66 -14.95
C ASP A 138 18.64 -2.74 -14.37
N GLU A 139 18.89 -3.66 -13.44
CA GLU A 139 20.24 -3.91 -12.92
C GLU A 139 21.17 -4.51 -13.98
N GLU A 140 20.71 -5.52 -14.71
CA GLU A 140 21.46 -6.17 -15.80
C GLU A 140 21.81 -5.17 -16.92
N SER A 141 20.85 -4.36 -17.35
CA SER A 141 21.05 -3.34 -18.38
C SER A 141 22.06 -2.25 -17.94
N ARG A 142 22.06 -1.89 -16.65
CA ARG A 142 22.99 -0.89 -16.10
C ARG A 142 24.41 -1.44 -15.97
N ASP A 143 24.54 -2.70 -15.57
CA ASP A 143 25.84 -3.36 -15.40
C ASP A 143 26.51 -3.62 -16.77
N GLU A 144 25.74 -3.97 -17.81
CA GLU A 144 26.23 -4.06 -19.20
C GLU A 144 26.72 -2.71 -19.76
N MET A 145 26.00 -1.62 -19.49
CA MET A 145 26.44 -0.27 -19.87
C MET A 145 27.74 0.15 -19.15
N MET A 146 27.93 -0.24 -17.89
CA MET A 146 29.18 0.05 -17.17
C MET A 146 30.35 -0.81 -17.67
N ALA A 147 30.12 -2.08 -18.00
CA ALA A 147 31.14 -2.97 -18.55
C ALA A 147 31.66 -2.45 -19.90
N THR A 148 30.76 -2.08 -20.81
CA THR A 148 31.10 -1.54 -22.14
C THR A 148 31.79 -0.18 -22.09
N ALA A 149 31.43 0.68 -21.12
CA ALA A 149 32.12 1.96 -20.90
C ALA A 149 33.56 1.78 -20.39
N ASN A 150 33.83 0.73 -19.62
CA ASN A 150 35.17 0.43 -19.09
C ASN A 150 36.09 -0.18 -20.17
N GLU A 151 35.53 -0.95 -21.11
CA GLU A 151 36.28 -1.52 -22.25
C GLU A 151 36.62 -0.47 -23.32
N GLN A 152 35.84 0.61 -23.46
CA GLN A 152 36.13 1.70 -24.41
C GLN A 152 37.05 2.79 -23.84
N GLY A 153 37.38 2.73 -22.55
CA GLY A 153 38.26 3.68 -21.86
C GLY A 153 39.70 3.22 -21.64
N SER A 154 40.07 2.02 -22.12
CA SER A 154 41.44 1.47 -22.08
C SER A 154 42.07 1.40 -23.47
#